data_AF-A0A165AAR2-F1
#
_entry.id   AF-A0A165AAR2-F1
#
_cell.length_a   1.000
_cell.length_b   1.000
_cell.length_c   1.000
_cell.angle_alpha   90.00
_cell.angle_beta   90.00
_cell.angle_gamma   90.00
#
_symmetry.space_group_name_H-M   'P 1'
#
loop_
_entity.id
_entity.type
_entity.pdbx_description
1 polymer ?
#
loop_
_entity_poly.entity_id
_entity_poly.type
_entity_poly.pdbx_seq_one_letter_code
_entity_poly.pdbx_strand_id
1 'polypeptide(L)'
;MSQLGLKCKVYYENNCIGELNIVAVEGSNFEFPNNEIRIHCLSPKSNRCSPHSVAHMIASSPVLCKLEAEDKYSDLFSLYIDCIRDRQTGVVLLGEEELHLVAMVNKYKNCPCFWCYTVPSGLYSVCLRMLDLRCLWIVFDLDETLIVGNTMRSFRDKIASLRIKIAKETDPVRKSGMFAEMALYEEDQRLLKQYIDRDSVVDSGNVYNVQAEVVKICESQDRIVRPVIRLLDRGIVLTRINPEIRDTSVLARLRPAWEDLRRHLNSKERKRFEVYVCTMAERNYALEMWRLLDPEAQLIDPKQLSARHKKSLNRVFQDQKFHRGMAMVIDDRLKVWEDIDQPRVQVVPAFLPYRAPLAETANGIPVLCVARNVACNVRGCFFKEFDDNLSRRVCRLFYEDEVKNLPLPPDVSTYMIPEGGWLAKVRGCGSSEPDRQHIHQNSLSHITDGALYVGLSSQLVESKSTEARERYETELRNLLEGSHSSGGNENQSYLGSSMYYGGKGKLLPPSMYVERLQEIGKRCCLEVEYKSVVGINEYLQFSVEVFFGGQKVGTGRGNTKKDAQQKAAEDALQKLADFENINTKLNVVLNIVRTIALVFGGTMRTRLLRPTKLDIMALYLS
;
A
#
# COMPACT_ATOMS: atom_id res chain seq x y z
N MET A 1 -38.75 25.80 26.24
CA MET A 1 -38.77 24.81 27.33
C MET A 1 -37.33 24.39 27.58
N SER A 2 -36.77 24.77 28.71
CA SER A 2 -35.38 24.51 29.12
C SER A 2 -35.19 23.00 29.35
N GLN A 3 -34.45 22.32 28.49
CA GLN A 3 -33.91 21.00 28.82
C GLN A 3 -32.96 21.18 30.01
N LEU A 4 -33.38 20.78 31.21
CA LEU A 4 -32.43 20.58 32.31
C LEU A 4 -31.51 19.45 31.87
N GLY A 5 -30.27 19.78 31.52
CA GLY A 5 -29.23 18.78 31.27
C GLY A 5 -29.00 17.96 32.53
N LEU A 6 -28.85 16.64 32.38
CA LEU A 6 -28.43 15.77 33.47
C LEU A 6 -27.04 16.21 33.94
N LYS A 7 -26.93 16.58 35.22
CA LYS A 7 -25.66 16.93 35.87
C LYS A 7 -24.95 15.67 36.33
N CYS A 8 -23.67 15.56 35.98
CA CYS A 8 -22.80 14.48 36.43
C CYS A 8 -21.64 15.02 37.27
N LYS A 9 -21.35 14.34 38.37
CA LYS A 9 -20.14 14.60 39.16
C LYS A 9 -18.94 13.98 38.47
N VAL A 10 -17.85 14.73 38.37
CA VAL A 10 -16.61 14.28 37.74
C VAL A 10 -15.60 13.94 38.82
N TYR A 11 -15.10 12.72 38.76
CA TYR A 11 -14.03 12.22 39.61
C TYR A 11 -12.79 11.97 38.77
N TYR A 12 -11.63 12.38 39.27
CA TYR A 12 -10.34 11.91 38.77
C TYR A 12 -9.68 11.12 39.89
N GLU A 13 -9.39 9.85 39.61
CA GLU A 13 -9.06 8.84 40.63
C GLU A 13 -10.19 8.71 41.67
N ASN A 14 -10.02 9.29 42.86
CA ASN A 14 -11.02 9.28 43.93
C ASN A 14 -11.46 10.69 44.37
N ASN A 15 -10.94 11.73 43.73
CA ASN A 15 -11.24 13.12 44.09
C ASN A 15 -12.33 13.67 43.18
N CYS A 16 -13.38 14.26 43.76
CA CYS A 16 -14.38 15.00 43.00
C CYS A 16 -13.75 16.31 42.52
N ILE A 17 -13.58 16.46 41.22
CA ILE A 17 -12.87 17.60 40.61
C ILE A 17 -13.81 18.64 39.98
N GLY A 18 -15.10 18.33 39.86
CA GLY A 18 -16.10 19.27 39.35
C GLY A 18 -17.40 18.59 38.90
N GLU A 19 -18.22 19.34 38.17
CA GLU A 19 -19.49 18.85 37.59
C GLU A 19 -19.57 19.20 36.11
N LEU A 20 -20.19 18.32 35.32
CA LEU A 20 -20.45 18.49 33.89
C LEU A 20 -21.92 18.23 33.58
N ASN A 21 -22.51 19.08 32.76
CA ASN A 21 -23.80 18.85 32.14
C ASN A 21 -23.64 17.97 30.91
N ILE A 22 -24.49 16.96 30.78
CA ILE A 22 -24.59 16.17 29.55
C ILE A 22 -25.50 16.90 28.56
N VAL A 23 -24.97 17.14 27.37
CA VAL A 23 -25.72 17.60 26.20
C VAL A 23 -25.79 16.43 25.22
N ALA A 24 -26.99 15.85 25.10
CA ALA A 24 -27.24 14.74 24.19
C ALA A 24 -27.02 15.15 22.73
N VAL A 25 -26.46 14.25 21.94
CA VAL A 25 -26.37 14.39 20.48
C VAL A 25 -27.57 13.65 19.86
N GLU A 26 -28.14 14.17 18.77
CA GLU A 26 -29.26 13.53 18.07
C GLU A 26 -28.95 12.05 17.76
N GLY A 27 -29.85 11.15 18.18
CA GLY A 27 -29.70 9.71 18.00
C GLY A 27 -28.89 8.98 19.08
N SER A 28 -28.46 9.68 20.14
CA SER A 28 -27.77 9.09 21.29
C SER A 28 -28.53 9.35 22.60
N ASN A 29 -28.83 8.28 23.34
CA ASN A 29 -29.42 8.34 24.70
C ASN A 29 -28.46 7.66 25.68
N PHE A 30 -27.24 8.19 25.78
CA PHE A 30 -26.24 7.67 26.71
C PHE A 30 -26.34 8.36 28.07
N GLU A 31 -26.33 7.55 29.13
CA GLU A 31 -26.29 8.02 30.51
C GLU A 31 -25.08 7.41 31.21
N PHE A 32 -24.41 8.22 32.03
CA PHE A 32 -23.30 7.73 32.84
C PHE A 32 -23.82 6.92 34.02
N PRO A 33 -23.17 5.79 34.37
CA PRO A 33 -23.54 5.03 35.56
C PRO A 33 -23.55 5.92 36.81
N ASN A 34 -24.64 5.86 37.57
CA ASN A 34 -24.85 6.66 38.79
C ASN A 34 -24.77 8.19 38.60
N ASN A 35 -24.85 8.70 37.37
CA ASN A 35 -24.57 10.11 37.05
C ASN A 35 -23.16 10.55 37.49
N GLU A 36 -22.19 9.65 37.40
CA GLU A 36 -20.78 9.92 37.73
C GLU A 36 -19.88 9.69 36.52
N ILE A 37 -18.99 10.64 36.27
CA ILE A 37 -17.93 10.53 35.28
C ILE A 37 -16.63 10.22 36.04
N ARG A 38 -16.17 8.97 35.99
CA ARG A 38 -14.96 8.53 36.68
C ARG A 38 -13.80 8.43 35.70
N ILE A 39 -12.96 9.45 35.66
CA ILE A 39 -11.76 9.47 34.83
C ILE A 39 -10.69 8.64 35.54
N HIS A 40 -10.36 7.50 34.93
CA HIS A 40 -9.44 6.51 35.49
C HIS A 40 -7.98 6.83 35.16
N CYS A 41 -7.72 7.37 33.98
CA CYS A 41 -6.39 7.77 33.54
C CYS A 41 -6.46 8.81 32.40
N LEU A 42 -5.29 9.33 32.02
CA LEU A 42 -5.12 10.13 30.81
C LEU A 42 -4.59 9.26 29.67
N SER A 43 -5.08 9.46 28.44
CA SER A 43 -4.57 8.74 27.26
C SER A 43 -3.10 9.07 26.98
N PRO A 44 -2.34 8.23 26.26
CA PRO A 44 -0.96 8.54 25.89
C PRO A 44 -0.84 9.86 25.10
N LYS A 45 0.27 10.57 25.29
CA LYS A 45 0.58 11.82 24.57
C LYS A 45 0.95 11.53 23.12
N SER A 46 0.58 12.44 22.22
CA SER A 46 0.97 12.40 20.81
C SER A 46 1.76 13.64 20.39
N ASN A 47 2.84 13.41 19.65
CA ASN A 47 3.61 14.51 19.06
C ASN A 47 3.03 14.99 17.72
N ARG A 48 2.08 14.26 17.13
CA ARG A 48 1.61 14.51 15.76
C ARG A 48 0.10 14.57 15.64
N CYS A 49 -0.60 13.61 16.22
CA CYS A 49 -2.06 13.49 16.09
C CYS A 49 -2.77 14.28 17.19
N SER A 50 -3.90 14.91 16.84
CA SER A 50 -4.80 15.49 17.85
C SER A 50 -5.67 14.38 18.45
N PRO A 51 -6.08 14.49 19.72
CA PRO A 51 -6.90 13.46 20.35
C PRO A 51 -8.23 13.24 19.63
N HIS A 52 -8.83 14.33 19.15
CA HIS A 52 -10.06 14.31 18.36
C HIS A 52 -9.87 13.55 17.04
N SER A 53 -8.78 13.79 16.31
CA SER A 53 -8.49 13.07 15.06
C SER A 53 -8.31 11.56 15.29
N VAL A 54 -7.68 11.16 16.40
CA VAL A 54 -7.50 9.74 16.74
C VAL A 54 -8.84 9.11 17.12
N ALA A 55 -9.59 9.73 18.04
CA ALA A 55 -10.86 9.22 18.51
C ALA A 55 -11.87 9.08 17.36
N HIS A 56 -11.98 10.10 16.51
CA HIS A 56 -12.87 10.09 15.35
C HIS A 56 -12.45 9.07 14.27
N MET A 57 -11.15 8.78 14.14
CA MET A 57 -10.64 7.77 13.20
C MET A 57 -11.08 6.35 13.58
N ILE A 58 -11.20 6.05 14.88
CA ILE A 58 -11.34 4.67 15.38
C ILE A 58 -12.67 4.38 16.06
N ALA A 59 -13.46 5.41 16.35
CA ALA A 59 -14.74 5.22 17.03
C ALA A 59 -15.73 4.46 16.15
N SER A 60 -16.45 3.53 16.77
CA SER A 60 -17.47 2.71 16.10
C SER A 60 -18.73 3.52 15.77
N SER A 61 -18.92 4.64 16.46
CA SER A 61 -20.01 5.59 16.27
C SER A 61 -19.47 7.04 16.29
N PRO A 62 -20.22 8.03 15.79
CA PRO A 62 -19.91 9.43 16.01
C PRO A 62 -19.88 9.80 17.51
N VAL A 63 -19.65 11.08 17.81
CA VAL A 63 -19.65 11.65 19.17
C VAL A 63 -20.88 11.15 19.96
N LEU A 64 -20.62 10.46 21.07
CA LEU A 64 -21.64 9.85 21.92
C LEU A 64 -22.45 10.89 22.69
N CYS A 65 -21.78 11.89 23.25
CA CYS A 65 -22.40 13.03 23.91
C CYS A 65 -21.40 14.19 24.00
N LYS A 66 -21.93 15.37 24.30
CA LYS A 66 -21.13 16.56 24.60
C LYS A 66 -21.25 16.86 26.10
N LEU A 67 -20.16 17.34 26.70
CA LEU A 67 -20.11 17.70 28.12
C LEU A 67 -19.69 19.17 28.26
N GLU A 68 -20.36 19.90 29.14
CA GLU A 68 -20.07 21.31 29.43
C GLU A 68 -20.17 21.58 30.93
N ALA A 69 -19.18 22.30 31.47
CA ALA A 69 -19.24 22.82 32.84
C ALA A 69 -19.91 24.20 32.88
N GLU A 70 -20.67 24.46 33.95
CA GLU A 70 -21.24 25.78 34.26
C GLU A 70 -20.19 26.75 34.80
N ASP A 71 -19.27 26.26 35.63
CA ASP A 71 -18.27 27.06 36.33
C ASP A 71 -16.84 26.91 35.78
N LYS A 72 -16.08 28.01 35.82
CA LYS A 72 -14.70 28.08 35.30
C LYS A 72 -13.62 27.66 36.31
N TYR A 73 -13.95 27.66 37.60
CA TYR A 73 -12.97 27.57 38.68
C TYR A 73 -13.16 26.28 39.46
N SER A 74 -12.55 25.20 38.96
CA SER A 74 -12.53 23.89 39.60
C SER A 74 -11.28 23.14 39.18
N ASP A 75 -10.91 22.09 39.91
CA ASP A 75 -9.79 21.21 39.54
C ASP A 75 -10.00 20.57 38.15
N LEU A 76 -11.27 20.47 37.71
CA LEU A 76 -11.66 20.09 36.35
C LEU A 76 -11.13 21.05 35.28
N PHE A 77 -11.03 22.36 35.57
CA PHE A 77 -10.42 23.32 34.64
C PHE A 77 -8.94 23.03 34.41
N SER A 78 -8.21 22.66 35.46
CA SER A 78 -6.81 22.25 35.35
C SER A 78 -6.66 21.02 34.45
N LEU A 79 -7.48 19.98 34.68
CA LEU A 79 -7.51 18.78 33.85
C LEU A 79 -7.83 19.09 32.37
N TYR A 80 -8.80 19.98 32.14
CA TYR A 80 -9.20 20.42 30.80
C TYR A 80 -8.04 21.11 30.07
N ILE A 81 -7.35 22.04 30.73
CA ILE A 81 -6.18 22.73 30.16
C ILE A 81 -5.04 21.76 29.90
N ASP A 82 -4.78 20.82 30.82
CA ASP A 82 -3.76 19.80 30.65
C ASP A 82 -4.06 18.89 29.44
N CYS A 83 -5.31 18.45 29.27
CA CYS A 83 -5.74 17.67 28.11
C CYS A 83 -5.48 18.41 26.78
N ILE A 84 -5.77 19.72 26.72
CA ILE A 84 -5.52 20.55 25.53
C ILE A 84 -4.01 20.70 25.29
N ARG A 85 -3.26 21.10 26.32
CA ARG A 85 -1.83 21.39 26.23
C ARG A 85 -1.04 20.16 25.82
N ASP A 86 -1.33 19.03 26.47
CA ASP A 86 -0.56 17.80 26.34
C ASP A 86 -1.14 16.85 25.27
N ARG A 87 -2.24 17.24 24.61
CA ARG A 87 -2.96 16.45 23.60
C ARG A 87 -3.34 15.07 24.13
N GLN A 88 -4.07 15.07 25.23
CA GLN A 88 -4.58 13.86 25.87
C GLN A 88 -6.11 13.93 25.99
N THR A 89 -6.69 12.82 26.40
CA THR A 89 -8.11 12.69 26.76
C THR A 89 -8.21 12.20 28.18
N GLY A 90 -9.28 12.58 28.88
CA GLY A 90 -9.70 11.86 30.08
C GLY A 90 -10.33 10.54 29.67
N VAL A 91 -9.86 9.42 30.23
CA VAL A 91 -10.33 8.08 29.89
C VAL A 91 -11.21 7.54 31.00
N VAL A 92 -12.45 7.17 30.67
CA VAL A 92 -13.39 6.47 31.55
C VAL A 92 -13.50 5.03 31.07
N LEU A 93 -13.29 4.06 31.96
CA LEU A 93 -13.42 2.64 31.64
C LEU A 93 -14.87 2.20 31.86
N LEU A 94 -15.48 1.60 30.83
CA LEU A 94 -16.86 1.13 30.82
C LEU A 94 -16.88 -0.34 30.34
N GLY A 95 -16.41 -1.25 31.19
CA GLY A 95 -16.29 -2.67 30.85
C GLY A 95 -15.23 -2.90 29.77
N GLU A 96 -15.64 -3.43 28.62
CA GLU A 96 -14.76 -3.70 27.47
C GLU A 96 -14.50 -2.46 26.57
N GLU A 97 -15.14 -1.33 26.89
CA GLU A 97 -15.02 -0.07 26.15
C GLU A 97 -14.35 1.02 26.99
N GLU A 98 -13.67 1.92 26.30
CA GLU A 98 -13.09 3.16 26.80
C GLU A 98 -13.90 4.34 26.27
N LEU A 99 -14.33 5.23 27.16
CA LEU A 99 -14.88 6.52 26.80
C LEU A 99 -13.79 7.58 26.92
N HIS A 100 -13.49 8.23 25.80
CA HIS A 100 -12.50 9.30 25.71
C HIS A 100 -13.19 10.67 25.73
N LEU A 101 -12.91 11.45 26.77
CA LEU A 101 -13.30 12.85 26.88
C LEU A 101 -12.27 13.70 26.16
N VAL A 102 -12.58 14.08 24.92
CA VAL A 102 -11.75 14.94 24.08
C VAL A 102 -12.06 16.39 24.43
N ALA A 103 -11.08 17.10 25.00
CA ALA A 103 -11.23 18.51 25.34
C ALA A 103 -11.43 19.36 24.07
N MET A 104 -12.46 20.21 24.07
CA MET A 104 -12.86 21.05 22.95
C MET A 104 -12.78 22.53 23.33
N VAL A 105 -12.42 23.37 22.36
CA VAL A 105 -12.48 24.83 22.53
C VAL A 105 -13.91 25.29 22.32
N ASN A 106 -14.45 26.05 23.27
CA ASN A 106 -15.77 26.68 23.18
C ASN A 106 -15.61 28.14 22.70
N LYS A 107 -16.42 28.56 21.72
CA LYS A 107 -16.33 29.89 21.09
C LYS A 107 -16.79 31.01 22.01
N TYR A 108 -17.73 30.70 22.89
CA TYR A 108 -18.52 31.69 23.61
C TYR A 108 -18.16 31.76 25.10
N LYS A 109 -17.66 30.65 25.65
CA LYS A 109 -17.34 30.49 27.07
C LYS A 109 -15.95 29.90 27.21
N ASN A 110 -15.21 30.40 28.20
CA ASN A 110 -13.96 29.77 28.63
C ASN A 110 -14.27 28.80 29.78
N CYS A 111 -14.89 27.66 29.49
CA CYS A 111 -15.20 26.63 30.48
C CYS A 111 -14.82 25.23 29.96
N PRO A 112 -14.64 24.25 30.86
CA PRO A 112 -14.36 22.87 30.48
C PRO A 112 -15.48 22.32 29.60
N CYS A 113 -15.11 21.93 28.38
CA CYS A 113 -16.02 21.38 27.38
C CYS A 113 -15.39 20.16 26.72
N PHE A 114 -16.15 19.08 26.57
CA PHE A 114 -15.64 17.83 26.01
C PHE A 114 -16.60 17.25 24.98
N TRP A 115 -16.05 16.58 23.97
CA TRP A 115 -16.77 15.62 23.14
C TRP A 115 -16.38 14.21 23.55
N CYS A 116 -17.35 13.33 23.69
CA CYS A 116 -17.12 11.97 24.16
C CYS A 116 -17.16 10.98 23.00
N TYR A 117 -16.14 10.12 22.93
CA TYR A 117 -16.04 9.04 21.96
C TYR A 117 -15.92 7.70 22.67
N THR A 118 -16.65 6.69 22.19
CA THR A 118 -16.51 5.32 22.69
C THR A 118 -15.66 4.51 21.73
N VAL A 119 -14.68 3.80 22.28
CA VAL A 119 -13.77 2.92 21.53
C VAL A 119 -13.52 1.63 22.34
N PRO A 120 -13.26 0.48 21.69
CA PRO A 120 -12.88 -0.73 22.41
C PRO A 120 -11.63 -0.50 23.26
N SER A 121 -11.59 -1.06 24.47
CA SER A 121 -10.50 -0.83 25.40
C SER A 121 -9.13 -1.20 24.79
N GLY A 122 -8.16 -0.32 24.98
CA GLY A 122 -6.79 -0.40 24.44
C GLY A 122 -6.63 0.01 22.98
N LEU A 123 -7.71 0.15 22.21
CA LEU A 123 -7.63 0.46 20.78
C LEU A 123 -7.05 1.85 20.53
N TYR A 124 -7.41 2.84 21.36
CA TYR A 124 -6.89 4.21 21.24
C TYR A 124 -5.37 4.24 21.29
N SER A 125 -4.77 3.59 22.28
CA SER A 125 -3.32 3.57 22.45
C SER A 125 -2.62 2.90 21.28
N VAL A 126 -3.17 1.78 20.77
CA VAL A 126 -2.56 1.06 19.65
C VAL A 126 -2.66 1.86 18.36
N CYS A 127 -3.83 2.41 18.05
CA CYS A 127 -4.04 3.21 16.85
C CYS A 127 -3.27 4.53 16.89
N LEU A 128 -3.18 5.18 18.05
CA LEU A 128 -2.36 6.38 18.21
C LEU A 128 -0.90 6.11 17.83
N ARG A 129 -0.32 5.02 18.34
CA ARG A 129 1.04 4.60 17.99
C ARG A 129 1.20 4.39 16.48
N MET A 130 0.24 3.71 15.85
CA MET A 130 0.29 3.44 14.40
C MET A 130 0.18 4.72 13.57
N LEU A 131 -0.69 5.66 13.95
CA LEU A 131 -0.87 6.95 13.29
C LEU A 131 0.37 7.85 13.45
N ASP A 132 0.99 7.88 14.63
CA ASP A 132 2.22 8.64 14.89
C ASP A 132 3.40 8.10 14.07
N LEU A 133 3.56 6.77 14.02
CA LEU A 133 4.60 6.10 13.25
C LEU A 133 4.37 6.14 11.74
N ARG A 134 3.15 6.46 11.29
CA ARG A 134 2.72 6.30 9.89
C ARG A 134 2.84 4.88 9.39
N CYS A 135 2.39 3.99 10.25
CA CYS A 135 2.39 2.55 10.09
C CYS A 135 0.97 2.05 9.83
N LEU A 136 0.83 1.07 8.94
CA LEU A 136 -0.41 0.31 8.72
C LEU A 136 -0.18 -1.17 9.00
N TRP A 137 -1.24 -1.93 9.22
CA TRP A 137 -1.13 -3.38 9.30
C TRP A 137 -1.11 -3.98 7.88
N ILE A 138 -0.23 -4.95 7.65
CA ILE A 138 -0.21 -5.75 6.42
C ILE A 138 -0.20 -7.24 6.76
N VAL A 139 -1.13 -7.98 6.17
CA VAL A 139 -1.24 -9.43 6.36
C VAL A 139 -0.88 -10.14 5.06
N PHE A 140 0.02 -11.10 5.13
CA PHE A 140 0.40 -11.95 4.00
C PHE A 140 -0.21 -13.33 4.12
N ASP A 141 -0.71 -13.86 3.01
CA ASP A 141 -0.73 -15.31 2.81
C ASP A 141 0.68 -15.85 2.53
N LEU A 142 0.90 -17.15 2.77
CA LEU A 142 2.17 -17.83 2.49
C LEU A 142 2.13 -18.63 1.19
N ASP A 143 1.32 -19.68 1.18
CA ASP A 143 1.39 -20.74 0.17
C ASP A 143 0.80 -20.27 -1.15
N GLU A 144 1.54 -20.44 -2.24
CA GLU A 144 1.16 -19.89 -3.55
C GLU A 144 1.07 -18.35 -3.58
N THR A 145 1.33 -17.65 -2.47
CA THR A 145 1.48 -16.18 -2.45
C THR A 145 2.94 -15.75 -2.39
N LEU A 146 3.70 -16.25 -1.42
CA LEU A 146 5.12 -15.92 -1.18
C LEU A 146 6.05 -17.11 -1.40
N ILE A 147 5.56 -18.33 -1.20
CA ILE A 147 6.37 -19.54 -1.17
C ILE A 147 5.54 -20.74 -1.65
N VAL A 148 6.21 -21.74 -2.24
CA VAL A 148 5.59 -23.03 -2.57
C VAL A 148 6.46 -24.15 -2.01
N GLY A 149 5.93 -24.89 -1.04
CA GLY A 149 6.57 -26.08 -0.46
C GLY A 149 6.08 -27.37 -1.12
N ASN A 150 6.98 -28.34 -1.28
CA ASN A 150 6.66 -29.70 -1.71
C ASN A 150 7.40 -30.75 -0.87
N THR A 151 6.68 -31.77 -0.43
CA THR A 151 7.22 -32.99 0.17
C THR A 151 7.47 -34.04 -0.92
N MET A 152 8.19 -35.12 -0.59
CA MET A 152 8.35 -36.25 -1.53
C MET A 152 7.00 -36.82 -1.98
N ARG A 153 6.02 -36.87 -1.06
CA ARG A 153 4.66 -37.31 -1.37
C ARG A 153 3.97 -36.35 -2.34
N SER A 154 3.98 -35.04 -2.06
CA SER A 154 3.32 -34.08 -2.95
C SER A 154 3.95 -34.03 -4.35
N PHE A 155 5.27 -34.23 -4.47
CA PHE A 155 5.91 -34.40 -5.78
C PHE A 155 5.40 -35.63 -6.52
N ARG A 156 5.37 -36.81 -5.87
CA ARG A 156 4.87 -38.05 -6.49
C ARG A 156 3.42 -37.88 -6.97
N ASP A 157 2.56 -37.30 -6.13
CA ASP A 157 1.15 -37.10 -6.42
C ASP A 157 0.96 -36.13 -7.61
N LYS A 158 1.70 -35.00 -7.63
CA LYS A 158 1.65 -34.02 -8.73
C LYS A 158 2.15 -34.61 -10.05
N ILE A 159 3.28 -35.34 -10.03
CA ILE A 159 3.83 -36.02 -11.22
C ILE A 159 2.86 -37.08 -11.74
N ALA A 160 2.28 -37.91 -10.87
CA ALA A 160 1.32 -38.93 -11.25
C ALA A 160 0.06 -38.32 -11.89
N SER A 161 -0.50 -37.27 -11.27
CA SER A 161 -1.62 -36.51 -11.82
C SER A 161 -1.28 -35.89 -13.20
N LEU A 162 -0.10 -35.30 -13.37
CA LEU A 162 0.33 -34.75 -14.65
C LEU A 162 0.48 -35.82 -15.73
N ARG A 163 1.05 -37.00 -15.40
CA ARG A 163 1.15 -38.12 -16.36
C ARG A 163 -0.21 -38.54 -16.90
N ILE A 164 -1.23 -38.62 -16.04
CA ILE A 164 -2.61 -38.93 -16.45
C ILE A 164 -3.18 -37.82 -17.35
N LYS A 165 -2.94 -36.54 -17.02
CA LYS A 165 -3.40 -35.40 -17.83
C LYS A 165 -2.73 -35.36 -19.21
N ILE A 166 -1.42 -35.57 -19.26
CA ILE A 166 -0.62 -35.64 -20.50
C ILE A 166 -1.11 -36.75 -21.43
N ALA A 167 -1.48 -37.91 -20.87
CA ALA A 167 -2.02 -39.03 -21.65
C ALA A 167 -3.36 -38.70 -22.31
N LYS A 168 -4.15 -37.81 -21.71
CA LYS A 168 -5.47 -37.38 -22.21
C LYS A 168 -5.42 -36.11 -23.08
N GLU A 169 -4.32 -35.35 -23.01
CA GLU A 169 -4.16 -34.10 -23.76
C GLU A 169 -3.85 -34.38 -25.23
N THR A 170 -4.64 -33.76 -26.10
CA THR A 170 -4.54 -33.90 -27.56
C THR A 170 -3.82 -32.70 -28.19
N ASP A 171 -3.87 -31.52 -27.55
CA ASP A 171 -3.21 -30.33 -28.05
C ASP A 171 -1.68 -30.43 -27.85
N PRO A 172 -0.87 -30.39 -28.93
CA PRO A 172 0.57 -30.61 -28.85
C PRO A 172 1.30 -29.51 -28.05
N VAL A 173 0.79 -28.27 -28.07
CA VAL A 173 1.41 -27.14 -27.36
C VAL A 173 1.15 -27.28 -25.86
N ARG A 174 -0.09 -27.54 -25.45
CA ARG A 174 -0.44 -27.78 -24.03
C ARG A 174 0.29 -29.02 -23.50
N LYS A 175 0.36 -30.08 -24.30
CA LYS A 175 1.07 -31.31 -23.95
C LYS A 175 2.55 -31.07 -23.71
N SER A 176 3.21 -30.30 -24.59
CA SER A 176 4.61 -29.87 -24.42
C SER A 176 4.80 -29.06 -23.13
N GLY A 177 3.89 -28.11 -22.86
CA GLY A 177 3.90 -27.35 -21.60
C GLY A 177 3.77 -28.24 -20.36
N MET A 178 2.87 -29.23 -20.38
CA MET A 178 2.72 -30.19 -19.28
C MET A 178 3.96 -31.09 -19.11
N PHE A 179 4.62 -31.48 -20.20
CA PHE A 179 5.89 -32.22 -20.13
C PHE A 179 7.00 -31.39 -19.49
N ALA A 180 7.12 -30.11 -19.85
CA ALA A 180 8.08 -29.20 -19.24
C ALA A 180 7.80 -29.00 -17.74
N GLU A 181 6.52 -28.84 -17.35
CA GLU A 181 6.10 -28.78 -15.95
C GLU A 181 6.48 -30.05 -15.18
N MET A 182 6.23 -31.23 -15.76
CA MET A 182 6.59 -32.51 -15.15
C MET A 182 8.10 -32.67 -14.98
N ALA A 183 8.89 -32.25 -15.97
CA ALA A 183 10.36 -32.32 -15.90
C ALA A 183 10.92 -31.47 -14.75
N LEU A 184 10.37 -30.28 -14.51
CA LEU A 184 10.74 -29.43 -13.37
C LEU A 184 10.40 -30.09 -12.02
N TYR A 185 9.24 -30.74 -11.92
CA TYR A 185 8.89 -31.51 -10.72
C TYR A 185 9.83 -32.71 -10.49
N GLU A 186 10.17 -33.45 -11.55
CA GLU A 186 11.09 -34.59 -11.46
C GLU A 186 12.53 -34.18 -11.10
N GLU A 187 12.97 -33.00 -11.53
CA GLU A 187 14.26 -32.44 -11.13
C GLU A 187 14.29 -32.07 -9.64
N ASP A 188 13.32 -31.27 -9.19
CA ASP A 188 13.23 -30.87 -7.78
C ASP A 188 13.00 -32.06 -6.84
N GLN A 189 12.23 -33.06 -7.27
CA GLN A 189 12.07 -34.31 -6.53
C GLN A 189 13.40 -35.04 -6.37
N ARG A 190 14.27 -35.05 -7.39
CA ARG A 190 15.62 -35.64 -7.28
C ARG A 190 16.49 -34.87 -6.30
N LEU A 191 16.42 -33.53 -6.27
CA LEU A 191 17.12 -32.72 -5.27
C LEU A 191 16.63 -33.04 -3.85
N LEU A 192 15.32 -33.09 -3.65
CA LEU A 192 14.75 -33.42 -2.34
C LEU A 192 15.16 -34.83 -1.89
N LYS A 193 15.19 -35.80 -2.82
CA LYS A 193 15.66 -37.15 -2.53
C LYS A 193 17.13 -37.18 -2.11
N GLN A 194 18.01 -36.46 -2.81
CA GLN A 194 19.43 -36.36 -2.42
C GLN A 194 19.59 -35.78 -1.00
N TYR A 195 18.85 -34.72 -0.68
CA TYR A 195 18.84 -34.13 0.66
C TYR A 195 18.35 -35.11 1.73
N ILE A 196 17.26 -35.85 1.47
CA ILE A 196 16.74 -36.88 2.38
C ILE A 196 17.75 -38.00 2.59
N ASP A 197 18.41 -38.47 1.53
CA ASP A 197 19.30 -39.63 1.60
C ASP A 197 20.67 -39.26 2.20
N ARG A 198 21.19 -38.05 1.95
CA ARG A 198 22.61 -37.70 2.18
C ARG A 198 22.89 -36.40 2.93
N ASP A 199 21.87 -35.62 3.29
CA ASP A 199 22.05 -34.25 3.83
C ASP A 199 22.91 -33.34 2.92
N SER A 200 22.92 -33.62 1.62
CA SER A 200 23.65 -32.87 0.61
C SER A 200 22.92 -32.93 -0.72
N VAL A 201 23.07 -31.92 -1.56
CA VAL A 201 22.55 -31.92 -2.94
C VAL A 201 23.64 -31.50 -3.92
N VAL A 202 23.58 -32.06 -5.13
CA VAL A 202 24.40 -31.63 -6.26
C VAL A 202 23.55 -30.78 -7.19
N ASP A 203 23.96 -29.54 -7.41
CA ASP A 203 23.31 -28.61 -8.34
C ASP A 203 24.37 -27.90 -9.20
N SER A 204 24.19 -27.94 -10.52
CA SER A 204 25.13 -27.36 -11.49
C SER A 204 26.59 -27.82 -11.32
N GLY A 205 26.79 -29.07 -10.86
CA GLY A 205 28.13 -29.65 -10.59
C GLY A 205 28.71 -29.29 -9.22
N ASN A 206 28.08 -28.38 -8.47
CA ASN A 206 28.51 -27.99 -7.14
C ASN A 206 27.79 -28.84 -6.07
N VAL A 207 28.53 -29.22 -5.03
CA VAL A 207 27.98 -29.96 -3.88
C VAL A 207 27.62 -28.96 -2.78
N TYR A 208 26.36 -28.96 -2.37
CA TYR A 208 25.85 -28.15 -1.26
C TYR A 208 25.54 -29.07 -0.09
N ASN A 209 26.21 -28.85 1.02
CA ASN A 209 25.99 -29.60 2.26
C ASN A 209 25.03 -28.87 3.19
N VAL A 210 24.35 -29.61 4.04
CA VAL A 210 23.45 -29.06 5.05
C VAL A 210 24.18 -28.07 5.96
N GLN A 211 23.50 -26.95 6.23
CA GLN A 211 23.89 -25.95 7.22
C GLN A 211 23.00 -26.07 8.44
N ALA A 212 23.61 -25.99 9.62
CA ALA A 212 22.93 -25.99 10.91
C ALA A 212 22.44 -24.57 11.23
N GLU A 213 21.18 -24.26 10.92
CA GLU A 213 20.57 -22.98 11.28
C GLU A 213 19.98 -23.08 12.70
N VAL A 214 20.51 -22.30 13.65
CA VAL A 214 20.04 -22.28 15.04
C VAL A 214 18.81 -21.40 15.17
N VAL A 215 17.72 -21.96 15.68
CA VAL A 215 16.43 -21.30 15.86
C VAL A 215 16.09 -21.22 17.35
N LYS A 216 15.73 -20.02 17.81
CA LYS A 216 15.14 -19.83 19.14
C LYS A 216 13.68 -20.27 19.11
N ILE A 217 13.30 -21.24 19.95
CA ILE A 217 11.89 -21.54 20.18
C ILE A 217 11.31 -20.39 21.03
N CYS A 218 10.09 -19.97 20.72
CA CYS A 218 9.45 -18.80 21.31
C CYS A 218 9.16 -18.88 22.84
N GLU A 219 9.46 -20.02 23.49
CA GLU A 219 9.02 -20.30 24.88
C GLU A 219 10.04 -21.04 25.77
N SER A 220 11.17 -21.54 25.26
CA SER A 220 12.20 -22.18 26.08
C SER A 220 13.60 -21.63 25.77
N GLN A 221 14.56 -21.84 26.67
CA GLN A 221 15.98 -21.61 26.37
C GLN A 221 16.51 -22.60 25.31
N ASP A 222 15.69 -23.59 24.91
CA ASP A 222 16.09 -24.61 23.95
C ASP A 222 16.25 -24.02 22.56
N ARG A 223 17.36 -24.43 21.96
CA ARG A 223 17.74 -24.06 20.61
C ARG A 223 17.46 -25.27 19.73
N ILE A 224 16.61 -25.10 18.72
CA ILE A 224 16.45 -26.12 17.69
C ILE A 224 17.48 -25.85 16.61
N VAL A 225 18.24 -26.87 16.22
CA VAL A 225 19.11 -26.80 15.05
C VAL A 225 18.35 -27.36 13.85
N ARG A 226 18.14 -26.53 12.83
CA ARG A 226 17.46 -26.91 11.60
C ARG A 226 18.49 -27.28 10.53
N PRO A 227 18.36 -28.44 9.88
CA PRO A 227 19.18 -28.80 8.74
C PRO A 227 18.68 -28.08 7.48
N VAL A 228 19.40 -27.08 6.97
CA VAL A 228 18.95 -26.26 5.83
C VAL A 228 19.97 -26.26 4.70
N ILE A 229 19.51 -26.33 3.44
CA ILE A 229 20.33 -26.00 2.26
C ILE A 229 19.62 -24.90 1.48
N ARG A 230 20.30 -23.79 1.20
CA ARG A 230 19.77 -22.67 0.40
C ARG A 230 20.49 -22.60 -0.94
N LEU A 231 19.77 -22.85 -2.02
CA LEU A 231 20.21 -22.64 -3.40
C LEU A 231 19.66 -21.30 -3.88
N LEU A 232 20.29 -20.21 -3.44
CA LEU A 232 19.77 -18.85 -3.58
C LEU A 232 19.54 -18.45 -5.06
N ASP A 233 20.45 -18.84 -5.96
CA ASP A 233 20.34 -18.52 -7.39
C ASP A 233 19.12 -19.16 -8.06
N ARG A 234 18.62 -20.27 -7.49
CA ARG A 234 17.40 -20.95 -7.96
C ARG A 234 16.15 -20.58 -7.15
N GLY A 235 16.30 -19.78 -6.10
CA GLY A 235 15.25 -19.49 -5.13
C GLY A 235 14.73 -20.74 -4.41
N ILE A 236 15.58 -21.77 -4.22
CA ILE A 236 15.19 -23.04 -3.59
C ILE A 236 15.79 -23.13 -2.18
N VAL A 237 15.00 -23.62 -1.23
CA VAL A 237 15.45 -23.95 0.12
C VAL A 237 14.96 -25.35 0.50
N LEU A 238 15.86 -26.21 0.95
CA LEU A 238 15.57 -27.53 1.48
C LEU A 238 15.63 -27.49 3.00
N THR A 239 14.61 -28.02 3.66
CA THR A 239 14.52 -28.04 5.13
C THR A 239 13.69 -29.24 5.62
N ARG A 240 13.47 -29.34 6.94
CA ARG A 240 12.56 -30.30 7.58
C ARG A 240 11.57 -29.59 8.49
N ILE A 241 10.29 -29.99 8.43
CA ILE A 241 9.26 -29.50 9.36
C ILE A 241 9.54 -30.00 10.79
N ASN A 242 9.98 -31.24 10.95
CA ASN A 242 10.60 -31.75 12.18
C ASN A 242 12.08 -32.07 11.88
N PRO A 243 13.05 -31.35 12.48
CA PRO A 243 14.46 -31.47 12.13
C PRO A 243 15.03 -32.88 12.35
N GLU A 244 14.42 -33.67 13.24
CA GLU A 244 14.82 -35.03 13.60
C GLU A 244 14.28 -36.08 12.62
N ILE A 245 13.20 -35.78 11.90
CA ILE A 245 12.50 -36.75 11.05
C ILE A 245 12.74 -36.41 9.58
N ARG A 246 13.55 -37.23 8.88
CA ARG A 246 13.88 -37.06 7.45
C ARG A 246 12.65 -37.07 6.53
N ASP A 247 11.62 -37.85 6.86
CA ASP A 247 10.39 -37.92 6.06
C ASP A 247 9.58 -36.62 6.06
N THR A 248 9.86 -35.70 7.00
CA THR A 248 9.27 -34.36 7.04
C THR A 248 10.05 -33.34 6.21
N SER A 249 10.99 -33.80 5.38
CA SER A 249 11.74 -32.94 4.46
C SER A 249 10.85 -32.29 3.41
N VAL A 250 11.10 -31.00 3.18
CA VAL A 250 10.38 -30.14 2.23
C VAL A 250 11.38 -29.41 1.36
N LEU A 251 11.10 -29.35 0.06
CA LEU A 251 11.72 -28.40 -0.87
C LEU A 251 10.78 -27.22 -1.04
N ALA A 252 11.23 -26.02 -0.69
CA ALA A 252 10.48 -24.79 -0.82
C ALA A 252 11.08 -23.90 -1.92
N ARG A 253 10.23 -23.40 -2.81
CA ARG A 253 10.59 -22.34 -3.77
C ARG A 253 10.11 -21.00 -3.24
N LEU A 254 11.02 -20.04 -3.12
CA LEU A 254 10.73 -18.67 -2.72
C LEU A 254 10.27 -17.88 -3.94
N ARG A 255 9.25 -17.04 -3.77
CA ARG A 255 8.82 -16.15 -4.85
C ARG A 255 9.88 -15.08 -5.13
N PRO A 256 10.22 -14.82 -6.40
CA PRO A 256 11.17 -13.77 -6.77
C PRO A 256 10.84 -12.41 -6.14
N ALA A 257 11.88 -11.63 -5.84
CA ALA A 257 11.80 -10.31 -5.17
C ALA A 257 11.26 -10.31 -3.72
N TRP A 258 11.10 -11.49 -3.09
CA TRP A 258 10.78 -11.54 -1.65
C TRP A 258 11.81 -10.82 -0.79
N GLU A 259 13.11 -11.02 -1.06
CA GLU A 259 14.17 -10.41 -0.25
C GLU A 259 14.15 -8.86 -0.33
N ASP A 260 13.83 -8.29 -1.50
CA ASP A 260 13.67 -6.85 -1.66
C ASP A 260 12.44 -6.32 -0.91
N LEU A 261 11.33 -7.08 -0.93
CA LEU A 261 10.14 -6.77 -0.15
C LEU A 261 10.43 -6.87 1.36
N ARG A 262 11.10 -7.92 1.82
CA ARG A 262 11.49 -8.13 3.23
C ARG A 262 12.33 -6.97 3.75
N ARG A 263 13.37 -6.56 3.00
CA ARG A 263 14.20 -5.40 3.34
C ARG A 263 13.39 -4.10 3.41
N HIS A 264 12.42 -3.92 2.51
CA HIS A 264 11.54 -2.77 2.53
C HIS A 264 10.65 -2.74 3.77
N LEU A 265 10.06 -3.88 4.14
CA LEU A 265 9.21 -4.02 5.33
C LEU A 265 10.02 -3.81 6.62
N ASN A 266 11.28 -4.22 6.63
CA ASN A 266 12.20 -4.18 7.77
C ASN A 266 13.12 -2.93 7.79
N SER A 267 12.76 -1.85 7.10
CA SER A 267 13.61 -0.66 7.04
C SER A 267 13.91 -0.10 8.44
N LYS A 268 15.19 -0.11 8.83
CA LYS A 268 15.68 0.36 10.15
C LYS A 268 15.37 1.83 10.43
N GLU A 269 15.17 2.64 9.39
CA GLU A 269 14.92 4.07 9.54
C GLU A 269 13.48 4.39 9.93
N ARG A 270 12.50 3.66 9.36
CA ARG A 270 11.07 3.85 9.62
C ARG A 270 10.27 2.57 9.37
N LYS A 271 9.65 2.02 10.42
CA LYS A 271 8.66 0.94 10.31
C LYS A 271 7.40 1.45 9.61
N ARG A 272 7.16 0.99 8.39
CA ARG A 272 6.01 1.41 7.55
C ARG A 272 4.80 0.50 7.70
N PHE A 273 5.05 -0.76 8.03
CA PHE A 273 4.02 -1.76 8.20
C PHE A 273 4.31 -2.62 9.42
N GLU A 274 3.24 -2.99 10.11
CA GLU A 274 3.24 -4.09 11.06
C GLU A 274 2.80 -5.34 10.30
N VAL A 275 3.67 -6.35 10.22
CA VAL A 275 3.50 -7.50 9.34
C VAL A 275 2.83 -8.64 10.10
N TYR A 276 1.92 -9.36 9.45
CA TYR A 276 1.25 -10.56 9.97
C TYR A 276 1.16 -11.61 8.86
N VAL A 277 0.91 -12.85 9.25
CA VAL A 277 0.71 -13.97 8.33
C VAL A 277 -0.60 -14.67 8.63
N CYS A 278 -1.33 -14.99 7.56
CA CYS A 278 -2.54 -15.80 7.62
C CYS A 278 -2.51 -16.85 6.51
N THR A 279 -2.15 -18.08 6.86
CA THR A 279 -2.21 -19.23 5.95
C THR A 279 -3.23 -20.26 6.43
N MET A 280 -3.77 -21.02 5.48
CA MET A 280 -4.62 -22.17 5.73
C MET A 280 -3.81 -23.43 6.07
N ALA A 281 -2.47 -23.39 5.90
CA ALA A 281 -1.61 -24.53 6.17
C ALA A 281 -1.47 -24.83 7.66
N GLU A 282 -1.01 -26.04 7.96
CA GLU A 282 -0.75 -26.48 9.34
C GLU A 282 0.30 -25.59 10.02
N ARG A 283 0.11 -25.35 11.33
CA ARG A 283 0.94 -24.42 12.12
C ARG A 283 2.44 -24.66 11.98
N ASN A 284 2.90 -25.90 12.11
CA ASN A 284 4.33 -26.24 12.07
C ASN A 284 4.92 -26.02 10.68
N TYR A 285 4.15 -26.29 9.64
CA TYR A 285 4.53 -25.98 8.26
C TYR A 285 4.61 -24.46 8.05
N ALA A 286 3.60 -23.71 8.49
CA ALA A 286 3.56 -22.26 8.37
C ALA A 286 4.72 -21.57 9.09
N LEU A 287 5.03 -22.00 10.32
CA LEU A 287 6.18 -21.53 11.09
C LEU A 287 7.49 -21.77 10.36
N GLU A 288 7.68 -22.96 9.79
CA GLU A 288 8.90 -23.29 9.07
C GLU A 288 9.01 -22.48 7.77
N MET A 289 7.95 -22.42 6.95
CA MET A 289 7.95 -21.64 5.72
C MET A 289 8.20 -20.15 5.97
N TRP A 290 7.57 -19.57 7.00
CA TRP A 290 7.83 -18.18 7.38
C TRP A 290 9.26 -17.96 7.84
N ARG A 291 9.84 -18.89 8.61
CA ARG A 291 11.24 -18.83 9.02
C ARG A 291 12.20 -18.87 7.83
N LEU A 292 11.88 -19.62 6.78
CA LEU A 292 12.69 -19.62 5.55
C LEU A 292 12.72 -18.23 4.89
N LEU A 293 11.58 -17.53 4.95
CA LEU A 293 11.37 -16.19 4.41
C LEU A 293 11.99 -15.10 5.31
N ASP A 294 11.91 -15.23 6.63
CA ASP A 294 12.46 -14.29 7.61
C ASP A 294 13.36 -15.00 8.65
N PRO A 295 14.60 -15.38 8.27
CA PRO A 295 15.47 -16.18 9.12
C PRO A 295 15.86 -15.51 10.45
N GLU A 296 15.84 -14.18 10.48
CA GLU A 296 16.21 -13.38 11.66
C GLU A 296 15.02 -13.07 12.58
N ALA A 297 13.80 -13.50 12.21
CA ALA A 297 12.55 -13.24 12.93
C ALA A 297 12.34 -11.74 13.26
N GLN A 298 12.60 -10.88 12.29
CA GLN A 298 12.50 -9.42 12.44
C GLN A 298 11.13 -8.87 12.03
N LEU A 299 10.36 -9.61 11.22
CA LEU A 299 9.08 -9.15 10.68
C LEU A 299 7.86 -9.58 11.51
N ILE A 300 7.84 -10.83 12.01
CA ILE A 300 6.70 -11.37 12.77
C ILE A 300 7.20 -12.13 13.99
N ASP A 301 6.56 -11.88 15.12
CA ASP A 301 6.70 -12.72 16.30
C ASP A 301 6.02 -14.09 16.03
N PRO A 302 6.75 -15.22 16.11
CA PRO A 302 6.20 -16.56 15.89
C PRO A 302 4.94 -16.90 16.71
N LYS A 303 4.69 -16.19 17.82
CA LYS A 303 3.47 -16.34 18.62
C LYS A 303 2.19 -15.92 17.88
N GLN A 304 2.31 -15.08 16.85
CA GLN A 304 1.18 -14.44 16.16
C GLN A 304 0.61 -15.27 14.99
N LEU A 305 1.18 -16.44 14.68
CA LEU A 305 0.68 -17.31 13.62
C LEU A 305 -0.55 -18.10 14.10
N SER A 306 -1.64 -18.09 13.32
CA SER A 306 -2.81 -18.95 13.58
C SER A 306 -3.24 -19.72 12.31
N ALA A 307 -3.58 -21.00 12.45
CA ALA A 307 -4.02 -21.88 11.35
C ALA A 307 -5.54 -22.08 11.40
N ARG A 308 -6.29 -21.87 10.29
CA ARG A 308 -7.77 -21.80 10.31
C ARG A 308 -8.45 -22.22 9.00
N HIS A 309 -9.77 -22.46 9.06
CA HIS A 309 -10.63 -22.89 7.93
C HIS A 309 -11.23 -21.77 7.06
N LYS A 310 -11.26 -20.51 7.52
CA LYS A 310 -11.68 -19.32 6.75
C LYS A 310 -10.93 -18.10 7.29
N LYS A 311 -10.36 -17.26 6.41
CA LYS A 311 -9.49 -16.14 6.78
C LYS A 311 -10.32 -14.91 7.16
N SER A 312 -9.93 -14.22 8.22
CA SER A 312 -10.47 -12.90 8.58
C SER A 312 -9.51 -12.12 9.44
N LEU A 313 -9.58 -10.80 9.37
CA LEU A 313 -8.70 -9.91 10.14
C LEU A 313 -8.96 -10.05 11.63
N ASN A 314 -10.23 -10.15 12.06
CA ASN A 314 -10.58 -10.44 13.46
C ASN A 314 -9.88 -11.71 13.98
N ARG A 315 -9.72 -12.70 13.11
CA ARG A 315 -9.02 -13.94 13.43
C ARG A 315 -7.50 -13.74 13.50
N VAL A 316 -6.91 -13.01 12.55
CA VAL A 316 -5.48 -12.71 12.54
C VAL A 316 -5.04 -11.96 13.81
N PHE A 317 -5.87 -11.03 14.28
CA PHE A 317 -5.58 -10.17 15.42
C PHE A 317 -6.26 -10.60 16.73
N GLN A 318 -6.67 -11.86 16.92
CA GLN A 318 -7.53 -12.26 18.05
C GLN A 318 -7.12 -11.71 19.43
N ASP A 319 -5.83 -11.76 19.76
CA ASP A 319 -5.31 -11.30 21.06
C ASP A 319 -4.78 -9.84 21.01
N GLN A 320 -4.98 -9.16 19.89
CA GLN A 320 -4.43 -7.84 19.62
C GLN A 320 -5.51 -6.85 19.19
N LYS A 321 -5.45 -5.66 19.78
CA LYS A 321 -6.32 -4.56 19.35
C LYS A 321 -5.84 -4.07 17.98
N PHE A 322 -6.77 -3.96 17.03
CA PHE A 322 -6.49 -3.46 15.69
C PHE A 322 -7.70 -2.70 15.14
N HIS A 323 -7.48 -1.82 14.17
CA HIS A 323 -8.55 -1.14 13.46
C HIS A 323 -8.59 -1.61 12.01
N ARG A 324 -9.73 -2.19 11.59
CA ARG A 324 -9.93 -2.75 10.24
C ARG A 324 -9.66 -1.73 9.14
N GLY A 325 -9.99 -0.45 9.34
CA GLY A 325 -9.74 0.61 8.35
C GLY A 325 -8.26 0.94 8.12
N MET A 326 -7.35 0.36 8.90
CA MET A 326 -5.90 0.54 8.81
C MET A 326 -5.14 -0.75 8.45
N ALA A 327 -5.86 -1.81 8.08
CA ALA A 327 -5.29 -3.12 7.79
C ALA A 327 -5.53 -3.56 6.35
N MET A 328 -4.46 -3.95 5.66
CA MET A 328 -4.51 -4.48 4.29
C MET A 328 -3.99 -5.92 4.24
N VAL A 329 -4.38 -6.65 3.19
CA VAL A 329 -4.02 -8.05 2.97
C VAL A 329 -3.40 -8.21 1.59
N ILE A 330 -2.39 -9.08 1.47
CA ILE A 330 -1.87 -9.59 0.20
C ILE A 330 -2.07 -11.11 0.19
N ASP A 331 -2.86 -11.59 -0.77
CA ASP A 331 -3.27 -13.00 -0.88
C ASP A 331 -3.50 -13.34 -2.36
N ASP A 332 -3.28 -14.57 -2.78
CA ASP A 332 -3.59 -15.02 -4.14
C ASP A 332 -5.10 -15.21 -4.37
N ARG A 333 -5.89 -15.31 -3.29
CA ARG A 333 -7.33 -15.62 -3.34
C ARG A 333 -8.15 -14.62 -2.55
N LEU A 334 -9.09 -13.97 -3.25
CA LEU A 334 -10.05 -13.08 -2.59
C LEU A 334 -11.07 -13.84 -1.74
N LYS A 335 -11.65 -14.91 -2.28
CA LYS A 335 -12.84 -15.58 -1.72
C LYS A 335 -12.58 -16.45 -0.49
N VAL A 336 -11.32 -16.62 -0.08
CA VAL A 336 -10.97 -17.30 1.18
C VAL A 336 -11.12 -16.38 2.40
N TRP A 337 -11.27 -15.07 2.18
CA TRP A 337 -11.51 -14.05 3.20
C TRP A 337 -13.00 -13.82 3.43
N GLU A 338 -13.38 -13.51 4.67
CA GLU A 338 -14.73 -13.02 5.01
C GLU A 338 -15.11 -11.79 4.18
N ASP A 339 -16.38 -11.67 3.80
CA ASP A 339 -16.85 -10.67 2.84
C ASP A 339 -16.57 -9.23 3.29
N ILE A 340 -16.58 -8.97 4.60
CA ILE A 340 -16.23 -7.67 5.19
C ILE A 340 -14.75 -7.29 5.01
N ASP A 341 -13.87 -8.28 4.88
CA ASP A 341 -12.42 -8.08 4.75
C ASP A 341 -11.96 -8.10 3.28
N GLN A 342 -12.73 -8.71 2.36
CA GLN A 342 -12.43 -8.77 0.92
C GLN A 342 -12.04 -7.43 0.28
N PRO A 343 -12.69 -6.27 0.58
CA PRO A 343 -12.29 -4.97 0.03
C PRO A 343 -10.87 -4.51 0.40
N ARG A 344 -10.20 -5.21 1.34
CA ARG A 344 -8.85 -4.92 1.82
C ARG A 344 -7.82 -5.92 1.31
N VAL A 345 -8.21 -6.83 0.42
CA VAL A 345 -7.33 -7.85 -0.14
C VAL A 345 -6.80 -7.36 -1.49
N GLN A 346 -5.49 -7.11 -1.54
CA GLN A 346 -4.76 -6.99 -2.80
C GLN A 346 -4.50 -8.40 -3.32
N VAL A 347 -5.26 -8.79 -4.35
CA VAL A 347 -5.06 -10.08 -5.01
C VAL A 347 -3.78 -10.03 -5.84
N VAL A 348 -2.89 -11.00 -5.64
CA VAL A 348 -1.73 -11.21 -6.50
C VAL A 348 -1.90 -12.50 -7.30
N PRO A 349 -1.32 -12.64 -8.50
CA PRO A 349 -1.30 -13.93 -9.19
C PRO A 349 -0.69 -15.02 -8.30
N ALA A 350 -1.27 -16.21 -8.32
CA ALA A 350 -0.71 -17.36 -7.63
C ALA A 350 0.71 -17.66 -8.15
N PHE A 351 1.62 -17.90 -7.24
CA PHE A 351 3.01 -18.26 -7.51
C PHE A 351 3.07 -19.72 -7.94
N LEU A 352 3.17 -19.94 -9.26
CA LEU A 352 3.13 -21.26 -9.89
C LEU A 352 4.45 -21.57 -10.60
N PRO A 353 5.56 -21.79 -9.87
CA PRO A 353 6.91 -21.88 -10.45
C PRO A 353 7.10 -23.07 -11.40
N TYR A 354 6.26 -24.09 -11.34
CA TYR A 354 6.34 -25.27 -12.22
C TYR A 354 5.49 -25.11 -13.48
N ARG A 355 4.29 -24.55 -13.35
CA ARG A 355 3.32 -24.43 -14.44
C ARG A 355 3.56 -23.21 -15.32
N ALA A 356 4.03 -22.11 -14.73
CA ALA A 356 4.28 -20.86 -15.42
C ALA A 356 5.57 -20.20 -14.89
N PRO A 357 6.74 -20.86 -15.02
CA PRO A 357 8.01 -20.35 -14.47
C PRO A 357 8.38 -18.95 -14.99
N LEU A 358 8.00 -18.63 -16.22
CA LEU A 358 8.27 -17.35 -16.85
C LEU A 358 7.31 -16.23 -16.41
N ALA A 359 6.20 -16.53 -15.71
CA ALA A 359 5.21 -15.50 -15.34
C ALA A 359 5.80 -14.43 -14.39
N GLU A 360 6.76 -14.82 -13.56
CA GLU A 360 7.44 -13.89 -12.62
C GLU A 360 8.53 -13.04 -13.29
N THR A 361 9.03 -13.45 -14.46
CA THR A 361 10.14 -12.77 -15.18
C THR A 361 9.72 -12.15 -16.52
N ALA A 362 8.57 -12.53 -17.08
CA ALA A 362 8.07 -12.04 -18.36
C ALA A 362 7.64 -10.57 -18.27
N ASN A 363 7.20 -10.13 -17.10
CA ASN A 363 6.95 -8.73 -16.81
C ASN A 363 8.25 -8.15 -16.25
N GLY A 364 8.72 -7.01 -16.80
CA GLY A 364 9.96 -6.35 -16.34
C GLY A 364 9.95 -5.90 -14.86
N ILE A 365 8.83 -6.09 -14.15
CA ILE A 365 8.66 -5.82 -12.73
C ILE A 365 8.08 -7.08 -12.06
N PRO A 366 8.76 -7.68 -11.07
CA PRO A 366 8.27 -8.84 -10.31
C PRO A 366 6.95 -8.55 -9.58
N VAL A 367 6.12 -9.57 -9.39
CA VAL A 367 4.80 -9.41 -8.75
C VAL A 367 4.91 -8.83 -7.33
N LEU A 368 5.89 -9.28 -6.54
CA LEU A 368 6.08 -8.75 -5.19
C LEU A 368 6.54 -7.28 -5.17
N CYS A 369 7.22 -6.82 -6.23
CA CYS A 369 7.53 -5.40 -6.40
C CYS A 369 6.27 -4.57 -6.69
N VAL A 370 5.34 -5.11 -7.51
CA VAL A 370 4.02 -4.48 -7.73
C VAL A 370 3.24 -4.41 -6.42
N ALA A 371 3.15 -5.51 -5.68
CA ALA A 371 2.46 -5.56 -4.39
C ALA A 371 3.04 -4.56 -3.37
N ARG A 372 4.37 -4.44 -3.31
CA ARG A 372 5.07 -3.42 -2.50
C ARG A 372 4.64 -2.00 -2.89
N ASN A 373 4.60 -1.71 -4.19
CA ASN A 373 4.25 -0.38 -4.69
C ASN A 373 2.79 -0.04 -4.38
N VAL A 374 1.86 -1.00 -4.57
CA VAL A 374 0.45 -0.85 -4.17
C VAL A 374 0.34 -0.56 -2.68
N ALA A 375 0.99 -1.35 -1.82
CA ALA A 375 0.98 -1.13 -0.37
C ALA A 375 1.50 0.27 -0.01
N CYS A 376 2.58 0.73 -0.67
CA CYS A 376 3.12 2.07 -0.47
C CYS A 376 2.13 3.17 -0.89
N ASN A 377 1.44 2.99 -2.00
CA ASN A 377 0.44 3.94 -2.50
C ASN A 377 -0.78 4.01 -1.57
N VAL A 378 -1.33 2.85 -1.17
CA VAL A 378 -2.43 2.76 -0.20
C VAL A 378 -2.06 3.47 1.09
N ARG A 379 -0.85 3.20 1.62
CA ARG A 379 -0.33 3.88 2.82
C ARG A 379 -0.22 5.40 2.61
N GLY A 380 0.34 5.82 1.48
CA GLY A 380 0.49 7.24 1.13
C GLY A 380 -0.85 7.97 1.05
N CYS A 381 -1.83 7.39 0.34
CA CYS A 381 -3.17 7.92 0.19
C CYS A 381 -3.93 7.96 1.53
N PHE A 382 -3.87 6.89 2.32
CA PHE A 382 -4.49 6.83 3.65
C PHE A 382 -4.00 7.98 4.54
N PHE A 383 -2.68 8.17 4.64
CA PHE A 383 -2.12 9.21 5.50
C PHE A 383 -2.26 10.62 4.94
N LYS A 384 -2.32 10.76 3.62
CA LYS A 384 -2.68 12.03 2.98
C LYS A 384 -4.10 12.42 3.35
N GLU A 385 -5.05 11.50 3.24
CA GLU A 385 -6.45 11.75 3.61
C GLU A 385 -6.61 12.05 5.11
N PHE A 386 -5.91 11.28 5.95
CA PHE A 386 -5.87 11.51 7.39
C PHE A 386 -5.36 12.91 7.74
N ASP A 387 -4.27 13.37 7.11
CA ASP A 387 -3.67 14.68 7.41
C ASP A 387 -4.45 15.85 6.79
N ASP A 388 -4.70 15.76 5.48
CA ASP A 388 -5.17 16.89 4.69
C ASP A 388 -6.67 17.11 4.81
N ASN A 389 -7.45 16.04 5.01
CA ASN A 389 -8.90 16.11 5.15
C ASN A 389 -9.33 15.95 6.61
N LEU A 390 -9.14 14.77 7.20
CA LEU A 390 -9.70 14.47 8.54
C LEU A 390 -9.10 15.36 9.61
N SER A 391 -7.77 15.34 9.78
CA SER A 391 -7.11 16.06 10.87
C SER A 391 -7.25 17.57 10.70
N ARG A 392 -7.06 18.10 9.49
CA ARG A 392 -7.22 19.53 9.20
C ARG A 392 -8.63 20.04 9.47
N ARG A 393 -9.68 19.29 9.13
CA ARG A 393 -11.07 19.69 9.38
C ARG A 393 -11.42 19.59 10.86
N VAL A 394 -11.03 18.50 11.49
CA VAL A 394 -11.30 18.27 12.92
C VAL A 394 -10.63 19.31 13.81
N CYS A 395 -9.39 19.73 13.50
CA CYS A 395 -8.68 20.76 14.26
C CYS A 395 -9.32 22.16 14.18
N ARG A 396 -10.28 22.39 13.28
CA ARG A 396 -11.01 23.66 13.14
C ARG A 396 -12.36 23.64 13.85
N LEU A 397 -12.73 22.52 14.46
CA LEU A 397 -14.00 22.37 15.15
C LEU A 397 -13.93 22.99 16.53
N PHE A 398 -15.05 23.60 16.89
CA PHE A 398 -15.33 24.08 18.23
C PHE A 398 -16.43 23.22 18.86
N TYR A 399 -16.58 23.36 20.18
CA TYR A 399 -17.53 22.58 20.96
C TYR A 399 -18.97 22.60 20.41
N GLU A 400 -19.42 23.75 19.90
CA GLU A 400 -20.80 23.98 19.47
C GLU A 400 -21.08 23.43 18.07
N ASP A 401 -20.04 23.13 17.28
CA ASP A 401 -20.21 22.68 15.91
C ASP A 401 -20.97 21.34 15.85
N GLU A 402 -21.76 21.15 14.80
CA GLU A 402 -22.61 19.96 14.67
C GLU A 402 -21.80 18.72 14.27
N VAL A 403 -22.08 17.61 14.95
CA VAL A 403 -21.39 16.31 14.76
C VAL A 403 -21.61 15.76 13.35
N LYS A 404 -22.76 16.04 12.73
CA LYS A 404 -23.11 15.56 11.38
C LYS A 404 -22.19 16.09 10.27
N ASN A 405 -21.45 17.16 10.53
CA ASN A 405 -20.55 17.79 9.55
C ASN A 405 -19.11 17.24 9.61
N LEU A 406 -18.88 16.21 10.43
CA LEU A 406 -17.58 15.56 10.57
C LEU A 406 -17.12 14.88 9.26
N PRO A 407 -15.83 14.95 8.91
CA PRO A 407 -15.28 14.20 7.77
C PRO A 407 -15.39 12.70 8.01
N LEU A 408 -15.52 11.90 6.95
CA LEU A 408 -15.43 10.45 7.08
C LEU A 408 -13.99 10.02 7.40
N PRO A 409 -13.79 9.02 8.28
CA PRO A 409 -12.47 8.46 8.53
C PRO A 409 -11.93 7.76 7.27
N PRO A 410 -10.63 7.90 6.96
CA PRO A 410 -10.02 7.19 5.86
C PRO A 410 -10.06 5.68 6.11
N ASP A 411 -10.24 4.91 5.03
CA ASP A 411 -10.21 3.45 5.08
C ASP A 411 -9.31 2.93 3.97
N VAL A 412 -8.36 2.07 4.30
CA VAL A 412 -7.45 1.44 3.35
C VAL A 412 -8.16 0.85 2.13
N SER A 413 -9.34 0.24 2.29
CA SER A 413 -10.12 -0.33 1.18
C SER A 413 -10.51 0.68 0.10
N THR A 414 -10.61 1.97 0.46
CA THR A 414 -10.90 3.06 -0.49
C THR A 414 -9.80 3.22 -1.54
N TYR A 415 -8.58 2.80 -1.22
CA TYR A 415 -7.39 2.99 -2.04
C TYR A 415 -6.88 1.70 -2.71
N MET A 416 -7.56 0.56 -2.50
CA MET A 416 -7.17 -0.77 -3.01
C MET A 416 -7.58 -1.02 -4.47
N ILE A 417 -7.81 0.02 -5.26
CA ILE A 417 -8.38 -0.11 -6.60
C ILE A 417 -7.29 -0.38 -7.65
N PRO A 418 -7.43 -1.40 -8.53
CA PRO A 418 -6.51 -1.65 -9.63
C PRO A 418 -6.47 -0.46 -10.59
N GLU A 419 -5.35 -0.28 -11.30
CA GLU A 419 -5.01 0.90 -12.13
C GLU A 419 -6.06 1.39 -13.17
N GLY A 420 -7.20 0.70 -13.36
CA GLY A 420 -8.32 1.13 -14.21
C GLY A 420 -9.47 1.90 -13.54
N GLY A 421 -9.52 2.01 -12.21
CA GLY A 421 -10.68 2.60 -11.51
C GLY A 421 -10.57 4.08 -11.13
N TRP A 422 -9.40 4.71 -11.32
CA TRP A 422 -9.16 6.10 -10.94
C TRP A 422 -10.07 7.10 -11.71
N LEU A 423 -10.44 6.79 -12.96
CA LEU A 423 -11.25 7.66 -13.81
C LEU A 423 -12.76 7.64 -13.50
N ALA A 424 -13.25 6.64 -12.74
CA ALA A 424 -14.68 6.50 -12.44
C ALA A 424 -15.09 7.30 -11.18
N LYS A 425 -14.19 7.44 -10.19
CA LYS A 425 -14.54 8.07 -8.90
C LYS A 425 -14.38 9.59 -8.88
N VAL A 426 -13.59 10.16 -9.80
CA VAL A 426 -13.43 11.62 -9.94
C VAL A 426 -14.65 12.29 -10.59
N ARG A 427 -15.54 11.52 -11.25
CA ARG A 427 -16.79 12.04 -11.85
C ARG A 427 -18.05 11.93 -10.97
N GLY A 428 -17.94 11.38 -9.76
CA GLY A 428 -19.09 11.08 -8.89
C GLY A 428 -19.19 11.93 -7.61
N CYS A 429 -18.50 13.06 -7.52
CA CYS A 429 -18.62 13.96 -6.37
C CYS A 429 -19.29 15.27 -6.82
N GLY A 430 -20.62 15.24 -6.91
CA GLY A 430 -21.45 16.41 -7.20
C GLY A 430 -22.93 16.07 -7.10
N SER A 431 -23.63 16.78 -6.20
CA SER A 431 -25.08 16.88 -5.96
C SER A 431 -25.84 15.65 -5.43
N SER A 432 -26.40 15.89 -4.23
CA SER A 432 -27.49 15.20 -3.53
C SER A 432 -28.84 15.29 -4.25
N GLU A 433 -29.69 14.26 -4.16
CA GLU A 433 -31.01 14.26 -3.48
C GLU A 433 -31.79 12.92 -3.66
N PRO A 434 -32.85 12.66 -2.85
CA PRO A 434 -33.21 11.31 -2.36
C PRO A 434 -34.51 10.68 -2.93
N ASP A 435 -34.71 9.42 -2.53
CA ASP A 435 -35.94 8.60 -2.50
C ASP A 435 -36.67 8.19 -3.79
N ARG A 436 -36.84 6.86 -3.97
CA ARG A 436 -38.14 6.18 -3.81
C ARG A 436 -38.05 4.65 -3.91
N GLN A 437 -38.84 4.01 -3.04
CA GLN A 437 -39.14 2.59 -2.93
C GLN A 437 -39.80 2.03 -4.21
N HIS A 438 -39.53 0.75 -4.55
CA HIS A 438 -40.55 -0.32 -4.67
C HIS A 438 -39.97 -1.62 -5.27
N ILE A 439 -40.02 -2.68 -4.45
CA ILE A 439 -40.47 -4.07 -4.70
C ILE A 439 -40.53 -4.55 -6.16
N HIS A 440 -39.75 -5.59 -6.50
CA HIS A 440 -40.31 -6.87 -6.98
C HIS A 440 -39.32 -8.03 -6.85
N GLN A 441 -39.81 -9.10 -6.23
CA GLN A 441 -39.23 -10.44 -6.15
C GLN A 441 -39.19 -11.09 -7.54
N ASN A 442 -38.16 -11.90 -7.81
CA ASN A 442 -38.38 -13.28 -8.25
C ASN A 442 -37.12 -14.16 -8.10
N SER A 443 -37.35 -15.31 -7.46
CA SER A 443 -36.48 -16.47 -7.34
C SER A 443 -36.20 -17.14 -8.69
N LEU A 444 -35.02 -17.78 -8.85
CA LEU A 444 -34.90 -19.25 -9.06
C LEU A 444 -33.43 -19.71 -9.18
N SER A 445 -33.08 -20.64 -8.28
CA SER A 445 -32.26 -21.87 -8.40
C SER A 445 -30.96 -21.96 -9.24
N HIS A 446 -29.90 -22.40 -8.54
CA HIS A 446 -28.94 -23.49 -8.85
C HIS A 446 -28.60 -23.84 -10.30
N ILE A 447 -27.29 -23.85 -10.63
CA ILE A 447 -26.50 -25.01 -11.11
C ILE A 447 -25.01 -24.63 -11.21
N THR A 448 -24.19 -25.67 -11.15
CA THR A 448 -22.75 -25.87 -10.93
C THR A 448 -21.75 -25.34 -11.98
N ASP A 449 -20.53 -25.15 -11.48
CA ASP A 449 -19.20 -25.41 -12.08
C ASP A 449 -18.73 -24.76 -13.40
N GLY A 450 -17.45 -24.35 -13.35
CA GLY A 450 -16.46 -24.86 -14.30
C GLY A 450 -16.11 -23.96 -15.49
N ALA A 451 -14.95 -23.34 -15.39
CA ALA A 451 -13.97 -23.02 -16.44
C ALA A 451 -14.46 -22.84 -17.89
N LEU A 452 -14.10 -21.69 -18.49
CA LEU A 452 -13.36 -21.55 -19.76
C LEU A 452 -13.29 -20.05 -20.12
N TYR A 453 -12.15 -19.57 -20.61
CA TYR A 453 -12.08 -18.84 -21.87
C TYR A 453 -10.61 -18.59 -22.27
N VAL A 454 -10.16 -19.35 -23.26
CA VAL A 454 -9.19 -18.93 -24.27
C VAL A 454 -10.02 -18.36 -25.42
N GLY A 455 -9.60 -17.22 -25.97
CA GLY A 455 -10.40 -16.43 -26.90
C GLY A 455 -10.61 -17.03 -28.28
N LEU A 456 -11.59 -16.49 -29.00
CA LEU A 456 -11.42 -15.98 -30.35
C LEU A 456 -12.65 -15.15 -30.78
N SER A 457 -12.41 -14.39 -31.84
CA SER A 457 -13.19 -13.34 -32.48
C SER A 457 -14.56 -13.72 -33.08
N SER A 458 -15.47 -12.73 -33.06
CA SER A 458 -16.44 -12.29 -34.09
C SER A 458 -17.41 -13.29 -34.74
N GLN A 459 -18.73 -13.06 -34.57
CA GLN A 459 -19.62 -12.41 -35.58
C GLN A 459 -21.12 -12.51 -35.19
N LEU A 460 -21.93 -11.63 -35.80
CA LEU A 460 -23.42 -11.52 -35.85
C LEU A 460 -24.06 -10.62 -34.76
N VAL A 461 -24.81 -9.53 -35.03
CA VAL A 461 -25.40 -8.93 -36.25
C VAL A 461 -25.56 -7.41 -36.04
N GLU A 462 -25.35 -6.69 -37.14
CA GLU A 462 -25.54 -5.25 -37.41
C GLU A 462 -26.95 -4.72 -37.02
N SER A 463 -27.15 -3.44 -36.74
CA SER A 463 -27.45 -2.43 -37.78
C SER A 463 -27.49 -1.00 -37.23
N LYS A 464 -27.03 -0.07 -38.08
CA LYS A 464 -27.13 1.41 -38.06
C LYS A 464 -25.91 2.17 -37.54
N SER A 465 -24.96 2.49 -38.44
CA SER A 465 -24.38 3.85 -38.61
C SER A 465 -23.22 3.94 -39.64
N THR A 466 -23.36 3.43 -40.86
CA THR A 466 -22.27 3.46 -41.88
C THR A 466 -22.35 4.56 -42.94
N GLU A 467 -23.31 5.50 -42.89
CA GLU A 467 -23.38 6.60 -43.87
C GLU A 467 -22.58 7.87 -43.49
N ALA A 468 -22.05 7.96 -42.27
CA ALA A 468 -21.30 9.15 -41.82
C ALA A 468 -19.79 9.09 -42.11
N ARG A 469 -19.26 7.91 -42.47
CA ARG A 469 -17.81 7.66 -42.51
C ARG A 469 -17.20 7.70 -43.92
N GLU A 470 -17.99 7.49 -44.97
CA GLU A 470 -17.53 7.61 -46.36
C GLU A 470 -17.46 9.06 -46.87
N ARG A 471 -18.21 10.00 -46.26
CA ARG A 471 -18.07 11.43 -46.57
C ARG A 471 -16.75 12.01 -46.05
N TYR A 472 -16.26 11.52 -44.92
CA TYR A 472 -15.06 12.03 -44.26
C TYR A 472 -13.76 11.57 -44.95
N GLU A 473 -13.73 10.38 -45.53
CA GLU A 473 -12.55 9.83 -46.23
C GLU A 473 -12.39 10.34 -47.68
N THR A 474 -13.46 10.85 -48.29
CA THR A 474 -13.40 11.50 -49.61
C THR A 474 -12.91 12.96 -49.50
N GLU A 475 -13.22 13.63 -48.39
CA GLU A 475 -12.83 15.02 -48.12
C GLU A 475 -11.35 15.16 -47.71
N LEU A 476 -10.78 14.13 -47.07
CA LEU A 476 -9.36 14.03 -46.71
C LEU A 476 -8.44 13.74 -47.91
N ARG A 477 -8.97 13.14 -48.99
CA ARG A 477 -8.18 12.82 -50.20
C ARG A 477 -8.01 14.03 -51.12
N ASN A 478 -8.95 14.97 -51.11
CA ASN A 478 -8.89 16.23 -51.87
C ASN A 478 -8.12 17.36 -51.16
N LEU A 479 -7.74 17.19 -49.89
CA LEU A 479 -6.95 18.16 -49.12
C LEU A 479 -5.43 17.93 -49.19
N LEU A 480 -4.97 16.84 -49.81
CA LEU A 480 -3.55 16.46 -49.88
C LEU A 480 -2.93 16.55 -51.28
N GLU A 481 -3.70 16.95 -52.30
CA GLU A 481 -3.19 17.26 -53.64
C GLU A 481 -3.14 18.78 -53.83
N GLY A 482 -2.02 19.37 -53.41
CA GLY A 482 -1.72 20.79 -53.60
C GLY A 482 -0.24 21.08 -53.38
N SER A 483 0.48 21.22 -54.48
CA SER A 483 1.79 21.88 -54.61
C SER A 483 3.07 21.03 -54.43
N HIS A 484 3.54 20.51 -55.57
CA HIS A 484 4.94 20.35 -56.04
C HIS A 484 5.93 21.41 -55.48
N SER A 485 7.26 21.27 -55.44
CA SER A 485 8.29 20.35 -55.99
C SER A 485 9.60 20.65 -55.24
N SER A 486 10.43 19.66 -54.91
CA SER A 486 11.79 19.38 -55.46
C SER A 486 12.52 18.64 -54.33
N GLY A 487 13.28 17.57 -54.46
CA GLY A 487 13.93 16.88 -55.57
C GLY A 487 15.29 16.43 -55.03
N GLY A 488 15.52 15.14 -54.80
CA GLY A 488 16.82 14.61 -54.37
C GLY A 488 16.77 13.27 -53.64
N ASN A 489 17.05 12.19 -54.38
CA ASN A 489 17.23 10.80 -53.93
C ASN A 489 18.37 10.63 -52.91
N GLU A 490 18.28 9.63 -52.02
CA GLU A 490 19.13 8.42 -52.06
C GLU A 490 18.85 7.41 -50.92
N ASN A 491 18.64 6.16 -51.34
CA ASN A 491 18.85 4.84 -50.72
C ASN A 491 19.28 4.73 -49.24
N GLN A 492 18.62 3.85 -48.45
CA GLN A 492 19.14 2.52 -48.08
C GLN A 492 18.22 1.72 -47.12
N SER A 493 18.44 0.42 -47.18
CA SER A 493 17.69 -0.75 -46.70
C SER A 493 17.75 -1.08 -45.20
N TYR A 494 16.69 -1.77 -44.76
CA TYR A 494 16.55 -2.83 -43.76
C TYR A 494 17.70 -3.27 -42.83
N LEU A 495 17.29 -3.46 -41.55
CA LEU A 495 17.58 -4.55 -40.59
C LEU A 495 18.49 -4.27 -39.37
N GLY A 496 17.84 -4.20 -38.19
CA GLY A 496 18.19 -4.80 -36.89
C GLY A 496 19.60 -4.65 -36.27
N SER A 497 19.69 -4.02 -35.09
CA SER A 497 20.18 -4.65 -33.84
C SER A 497 20.41 -3.64 -32.70
N SER A 498 20.20 -4.15 -31.48
CA SER A 498 20.62 -3.67 -30.17
C SER A 498 21.98 -2.96 -30.12
N MET A 499 22.13 -1.94 -29.26
CA MET A 499 23.34 -1.76 -28.43
C MET A 499 23.16 -0.73 -27.31
N TYR A 500 23.75 -1.06 -26.17
CA TYR A 500 23.87 -0.23 -24.96
C TYR A 500 25.01 0.81 -25.04
N TYR A 501 24.94 1.75 -24.08
CA TYR A 501 25.97 2.65 -23.51
C TYR A 501 26.15 4.07 -24.07
N GLY A 502 25.86 5.06 -23.20
CA GLY A 502 26.85 6.05 -22.76
C GLY A 502 27.04 7.34 -23.57
N GLY A 503 26.79 8.48 -22.92
CA GLY A 503 27.54 9.73 -23.16
C GLY A 503 26.96 10.73 -24.16
N LYS A 504 26.67 11.93 -23.63
CA LYS A 504 26.38 13.23 -24.30
C LYS A 504 25.09 13.31 -25.13
N GLY A 505 24.28 14.31 -24.76
CA GLY A 505 22.91 14.49 -25.21
C GLY A 505 22.76 14.58 -26.72
N LYS A 506 21.93 13.68 -27.26
CA LYS A 506 21.19 13.95 -28.49
C LYS A 506 19.82 14.50 -28.09
N LEU A 507 19.52 15.73 -28.56
CA LEU A 507 18.19 16.33 -28.47
C LEU A 507 17.15 15.34 -29.02
N LEU A 508 16.09 15.09 -28.24
CA LEU A 508 14.93 14.37 -28.75
C LEU A 508 14.31 15.21 -29.89
N PRO A 509 13.63 14.60 -30.87
CA PRO A 509 12.89 15.37 -31.85
C PRO A 509 11.92 16.36 -31.15
N PRO A 510 11.75 17.59 -31.68
CA PRO A 510 10.78 18.57 -31.16
C PRO A 510 9.31 18.14 -31.26
N SER A 511 8.99 16.89 -31.60
CA SER A 511 7.65 16.32 -31.42
C SER A 511 7.53 15.51 -30.12
N MET A 512 8.63 15.20 -29.44
CA MET A 512 8.67 14.19 -28.37
C MET A 512 8.91 14.72 -26.95
N TYR A 513 9.37 15.97 -26.76
CA TYR A 513 9.61 16.53 -25.43
C TYR A 513 8.35 16.61 -24.56
N VAL A 514 7.21 17.01 -25.12
CA VAL A 514 5.94 17.05 -24.38
C VAL A 514 5.54 15.63 -23.95
N GLU A 515 5.60 14.65 -24.85
CA GLU A 515 5.28 13.25 -24.56
C GLU A 515 6.22 12.67 -23.48
N ARG A 516 7.53 12.94 -23.59
CA ARG A 516 8.54 12.52 -22.62
C ARG A 516 8.28 13.13 -21.24
N LEU A 517 7.95 14.41 -21.17
CA LEU A 517 7.68 15.09 -19.90
C LEU A 517 6.37 14.60 -19.27
N GLN A 518 5.34 14.33 -20.07
CA GLN A 518 4.10 13.70 -19.62
C GLN A 518 4.31 12.26 -19.14
N GLU A 519 5.17 11.48 -19.82
CA GLU A 519 5.55 10.14 -19.40
C GLU A 519 6.26 10.18 -18.03
N ILE A 520 7.17 11.13 -17.83
CA ILE A 520 7.83 11.35 -16.54
C ILE A 520 6.80 11.75 -15.47
N GLY A 521 5.87 12.66 -15.77
CA GLY A 521 4.75 13.01 -14.88
C GLY A 521 3.92 11.80 -14.46
N LYS A 522 3.59 10.94 -15.41
CA LYS A 522 2.84 9.69 -15.18
C LYS A 522 3.61 8.73 -14.28
N ARG A 523 4.92 8.54 -14.50
CA ARG A 523 5.78 7.67 -13.66
C ARG A 523 5.95 8.20 -12.24
N CYS A 524 5.99 9.52 -12.08
CA CYS A 524 6.15 10.17 -10.77
C CYS A 524 4.81 10.45 -10.06
N CYS A 525 3.68 10.13 -10.67
CA CYS A 525 2.33 10.47 -10.19
C CYS A 525 2.16 11.97 -9.88
N LEU A 526 2.77 12.83 -10.70
CA LEU A 526 2.70 14.29 -10.60
C LEU A 526 2.09 14.87 -11.86
N GLU A 527 1.21 15.86 -11.69
CA GLU A 527 0.52 16.51 -12.81
C GLU A 527 1.46 17.44 -13.57
N VAL A 528 1.43 17.36 -14.90
CA VAL A 528 2.16 18.25 -15.81
C VAL A 528 1.17 19.20 -16.47
N GLU A 529 1.18 20.46 -16.05
CA GLU A 529 0.28 21.49 -16.58
C GLU A 529 1.02 22.45 -17.50
N TYR A 530 0.40 22.81 -18.63
CA TYR A 530 0.90 23.84 -19.53
C TYR A 530 -0.01 25.06 -19.46
N LYS A 531 0.53 26.20 -19.05
CA LYS A 531 -0.22 27.47 -18.94
C LYS A 531 0.29 28.45 -19.98
N SER A 532 -0.61 28.90 -20.86
CA SER A 532 -0.29 29.99 -21.79
C SER A 532 -0.30 31.31 -21.04
N VAL A 533 0.80 32.06 -21.12
CA VAL A 533 0.91 33.38 -20.50
C VAL A 533 0.54 34.41 -21.57
N VAL A 534 -0.60 35.08 -21.37
CA VAL A 534 -1.05 36.17 -22.23
C VAL A 534 -0.26 37.42 -21.83
N GLY A 535 0.85 37.66 -22.50
CA GLY A 535 1.60 38.91 -22.45
C GLY A 535 1.76 39.43 -23.86
N ILE A 536 1.17 40.60 -24.15
CA ILE A 536 1.32 41.28 -25.43
C ILE A 536 2.78 41.75 -25.49
N ASN A 537 3.61 40.99 -26.20
CA ASN A 537 4.95 41.42 -26.60
C ASN A 537 4.86 41.99 -28.02
N GLU A 538 5.63 43.03 -28.32
CA GLU A 538 5.69 43.75 -29.60
C GLU A 538 5.99 42.84 -30.82
N TYR A 539 6.35 41.57 -30.57
CA TYR A 539 6.75 40.58 -31.57
C TYR A 539 5.76 39.43 -31.82
N LEU A 540 4.50 39.50 -31.34
CA LEU A 540 3.44 38.48 -31.61
C LEU A 540 3.83 37.02 -31.27
N GLN A 541 4.68 36.81 -30.25
CA GLN A 541 5.12 35.47 -29.83
C GLN A 541 4.24 34.87 -28.74
N PHE A 542 3.98 33.56 -28.80
CA PHE A 542 3.30 32.81 -27.75
C PHE A 542 4.29 32.45 -26.64
N SER A 543 3.87 32.58 -25.38
CA SER A 543 4.64 32.10 -24.23
C SER A 543 3.85 31.03 -23.47
N VAL A 544 4.52 29.93 -23.15
CA VAL A 544 3.97 28.81 -22.38
C VAL A 544 4.88 28.52 -21.20
N GLU A 545 4.27 28.32 -20.04
CA GLU A 545 4.93 27.85 -18.83
C GLU A 545 4.49 26.43 -18.51
N VAL A 546 5.43 25.60 -18.09
CA VAL A 546 5.21 24.23 -17.67
C VAL A 546 5.32 24.14 -16.17
N PHE A 547 4.32 23.52 -15.55
CA PHE A 547 4.29 23.17 -14.15
C PHE A 547 4.34 21.66 -13.99
N PHE A 548 5.07 21.20 -12.99
CA PHE A 548 5.20 19.80 -12.63
C PHE A 548 4.94 19.68 -11.12
N GLY A 549 3.88 18.97 -10.72
CA GLY A 549 3.48 18.89 -9.32
C GLY A 549 3.15 20.26 -8.68
N GLY A 550 2.65 21.21 -9.49
CA GLY A 550 2.32 22.58 -9.07
C GLY A 550 3.51 23.55 -9.01
N GLN A 551 4.75 23.12 -9.32
CA GLN A 551 5.91 24.02 -9.43
C GLN A 551 6.24 24.33 -10.88
N LYS A 552 6.57 25.59 -11.18
CA LYS A 552 7.01 26.01 -12.51
C LYS A 552 8.42 25.47 -12.79
N VAL A 553 8.54 24.61 -13.80
CA VAL A 553 9.81 23.92 -14.14
C VAL A 553 10.32 24.24 -15.54
N GLY A 554 9.50 24.81 -16.42
CA GLY A 554 9.91 25.15 -17.78
C GLY A 554 9.19 26.36 -18.35
N THR A 555 9.84 27.07 -19.26
CA THR A 555 9.28 28.21 -19.99
C THR A 555 9.70 28.16 -21.45
N GLY A 556 8.76 28.42 -22.36
CA GLY A 556 9.01 28.43 -23.79
C GLY A 556 8.37 29.63 -24.47
N ARG A 557 9.07 30.17 -25.47
CA ARG A 557 8.57 31.22 -26.37
C ARG A 557 8.68 30.75 -27.82
N GLY A 558 7.61 30.92 -28.58
CA GLY A 558 7.54 30.44 -29.96
C GLY A 558 6.59 31.24 -30.85
N ASN A 559 6.79 31.12 -32.16
CA ASN A 559 5.94 31.81 -33.14
C ASN A 559 4.54 31.17 -33.24
N THR A 560 4.39 29.93 -32.74
CA THR A 560 3.10 29.26 -32.56
C THR A 560 2.96 28.75 -31.13
N LYS A 561 1.72 28.54 -30.68
CA LYS A 561 1.44 27.95 -29.37
C LYS A 561 2.09 26.55 -29.21
N LYS A 562 2.11 25.75 -30.29
CA LYS A 562 2.74 24.42 -30.31
C LYS A 562 4.26 24.49 -30.15
N ASP A 563 4.91 25.42 -30.86
CA ASP A 563 6.35 25.68 -30.74
C ASP A 563 6.73 26.18 -29.34
N ALA A 564 5.96 27.12 -28.79
CA ALA A 564 6.16 27.61 -27.41
C ALA A 564 5.99 26.48 -26.37
N GLN A 565 5.01 25.59 -26.58
CA GLN A 565 4.77 24.44 -25.70
C GLN A 565 5.93 23.44 -25.75
N GLN A 566 6.46 23.15 -26.94
CA GLN A 566 7.57 22.24 -27.10
C GLN A 566 8.85 22.77 -26.45
N LYS A 567 9.17 24.06 -26.66
CA LYS A 567 10.31 24.72 -26.03
C LYS A 567 10.19 24.77 -24.51
N ALA A 568 8.98 24.93 -23.98
CA ALA A 568 8.74 24.87 -22.54
C ALA A 568 8.99 23.45 -21.96
N ALA A 569 8.65 22.41 -22.71
CA ALA A 569 8.91 21.02 -22.32
C ALA A 569 10.40 20.66 -22.42
N GLU A 570 11.09 21.13 -23.45
CA GLU A 570 12.54 20.98 -23.61
C GLU A 570 13.32 21.67 -22.47
N ASP A 571 12.98 22.92 -22.16
CA ASP A 571 13.57 23.68 -21.04
C ASP A 571 13.35 22.96 -19.69
N ALA A 572 12.16 22.38 -19.48
CA ALA A 572 11.88 21.58 -18.28
C ALA A 572 12.74 20.31 -18.21
N LEU A 573 12.88 19.57 -19.31
CA LEU A 573 13.68 18.34 -19.37
C LEU A 573 15.18 18.61 -19.20
N GLN A 574 15.67 19.70 -19.78
CA GLN A 574 17.07 20.11 -19.63
C GLN A 574 17.38 20.48 -18.18
N LYS A 575 16.49 21.25 -17.53
CA LYS A 575 16.61 21.57 -16.10
C LYS A 575 16.60 20.31 -15.25
N LEU A 576 15.72 19.34 -15.54
CA LEU A 576 15.68 18.06 -14.82
C LEU A 576 16.97 17.23 -15.01
N ALA A 577 17.56 17.24 -16.20
CA ALA A 577 18.83 16.55 -16.49
C ALA A 577 20.04 17.20 -15.80
N ASP A 578 20.05 18.53 -15.65
CA ASP A 578 21.12 19.23 -14.94
C ASP A 578 21.11 18.93 -13.42
N PHE A 579 19.96 18.56 -12.84
CA PHE A 579 19.86 18.10 -11.44
C PHE A 579 20.47 16.70 -11.20
N GLU A 580 20.41 15.78 -12.16
CA GLU A 580 21.13 14.49 -12.08
C GLU A 580 22.66 14.72 -11.98
N ASN A 581 23.16 15.72 -12.70
CA ASN A 581 24.58 16.07 -12.72
C ASN A 581 25.03 16.72 -11.39
N ILE A 582 24.14 17.48 -10.73
CA ILE A 582 24.35 18.04 -9.39
C ILE A 582 24.37 16.95 -8.31
N ASN A 583 23.46 15.97 -8.37
CA ASN A 583 23.46 14.81 -7.46
C ASN A 583 24.71 13.93 -7.61
N THR A 584 25.19 13.76 -8.84
CA THR A 584 26.45 13.03 -9.11
C THR A 584 27.65 13.77 -8.51
N LYS A 585 27.71 15.10 -8.63
CA LYS A 585 28.75 15.94 -7.99
C LYS A 585 28.63 15.97 -6.46
N LEU A 586 27.41 16.03 -5.91
CA LEU A 586 27.14 15.96 -4.47
C LEU A 586 27.56 14.62 -3.87
N ASN A 587 27.33 13.51 -4.57
CA ASN A 587 27.78 12.18 -4.14
C ASN A 587 29.31 12.05 -4.14
N VAL A 588 30.00 12.66 -5.11
CA VAL A 588 31.46 12.75 -5.12
C VAL A 588 31.98 13.61 -3.96
N VAL A 589 31.35 14.76 -3.69
CA VAL A 589 31.71 15.62 -2.55
C VAL A 589 31.41 14.94 -1.21
N LEU A 590 30.28 14.24 -1.08
CA LEU A 590 29.93 13.44 0.11
C LEU A 590 30.89 12.28 0.34
N ASN A 591 31.36 11.62 -0.73
CA ASN A 591 32.37 10.58 -0.63
C ASN A 591 33.75 11.14 -0.28
N ILE A 592 34.12 12.32 -0.79
CA ILE A 592 35.35 13.02 -0.40
C ILE A 592 35.27 13.45 1.06
N VAL A 593 34.15 14.02 1.51
CA VAL A 593 33.92 14.43 2.91
C VAL A 593 33.89 13.23 3.85
N ARG A 594 33.28 12.10 3.46
CA ARG A 594 33.32 10.83 4.23
C ARG A 594 34.72 10.26 4.31
N THR A 595 35.48 10.31 3.22
CA THR A 595 36.88 9.84 3.19
C THR A 595 37.77 10.74 4.06
N ILE A 596 37.59 12.06 4.01
CA ILE A 596 38.31 13.01 4.88
C ILE A 596 37.91 12.83 6.36
N ALA A 597 36.63 12.57 6.66
CA ALA A 597 36.16 12.31 8.02
C ALA A 597 36.61 10.95 8.59
N LEU A 598 36.91 9.97 7.73
CA LEU A 598 37.51 8.69 8.12
C LEU A 598 39.02 8.80 8.34
N VAL A 599 39.71 9.71 7.63
CA VAL A 599 41.15 9.94 7.78
C VAL A 599 41.46 10.87 8.95
N PHE A 600 40.61 11.86 9.22
CA PHE A 600 40.74 12.80 10.34
C PHE A 600 39.58 12.61 11.30
N GLY A 601 39.78 11.69 12.25
CA GLY A 601 38.78 11.32 13.24
C GLY A 601 38.19 12.51 13.99
N GLY A 602 36.90 12.76 13.75
CA GLY A 602 36.02 13.52 14.62
C GLY A 602 36.11 15.04 14.51
N THR A 603 34.92 15.66 14.41
CA THR A 603 34.63 17.10 14.59
C THR A 603 34.92 18.05 13.42
N MET A 604 34.10 17.94 12.36
CA MET A 604 33.75 19.10 11.53
C MET A 604 32.23 19.22 11.45
N ARG A 605 31.64 20.19 12.17
CA ARG A 605 30.24 20.60 12.00
C ARG A 605 30.12 21.38 10.69
N THR A 606 29.76 20.70 9.60
CA THR A 606 29.31 21.39 8.38
C THR A 606 27.79 21.55 8.42
N ARG A 607 27.32 22.82 8.39
CA ARG A 607 25.92 23.16 8.08
C ARG A 607 25.63 22.69 6.66
N LEU A 608 25.13 21.47 6.50
CA LEU A 608 24.60 20.99 5.22
C LEU A 608 23.19 21.57 5.03
N LEU A 609 23.00 22.24 3.89
CA LEU A 609 21.76 22.84 3.42
C LEU A 609 20.61 21.83 3.47
N ARG A 610 19.43 22.27 3.93
CA ARG A 610 18.20 21.47 3.85
C ARG A 610 17.89 21.23 2.37
N PRO A 611 17.70 19.97 1.91
CA PRO A 611 17.34 19.70 0.53
C PRO A 611 15.98 20.35 0.24
N THR A 612 15.92 21.08 -0.86
CA THR A 612 14.68 21.63 -1.40
C THR A 612 13.81 20.51 -1.97
N LYS A 613 12.52 20.75 -2.18
CA LYS A 613 11.60 19.74 -2.76
C LYS A 613 12.05 19.25 -4.15
N LEU A 614 12.87 20.03 -4.87
CA LEU A 614 13.50 19.63 -6.14
C LEU A 614 14.61 18.59 -5.95
N ASP A 615 15.38 18.67 -4.87
CA ASP A 615 16.43 17.69 -4.55
C ASP A 615 15.84 16.29 -4.24
N ILE A 616 14.61 16.27 -3.71
CA ILE A 616 13.84 15.03 -3.46
C ILE A 616 13.27 14.47 -4.79
N MET A 617 12.97 15.30 -5.79
CA MET A 617 12.50 14.84 -7.10
C MET A 617 13.60 14.11 -7.88
N ALA A 618 14.85 14.57 -7.79
CA ALA A 618 15.98 13.94 -8.47
C ALA A 618 16.36 12.56 -7.87
N LEU A 619 16.04 12.31 -6.60
CA LEU A 619 16.22 11.01 -5.91
C LEU A 619 15.21 9.93 -6.33
N TYR A 620 14.12 10.30 -7.00
CA TYR A 620 13.09 9.37 -7.48
C TYR A 620 13.25 9.00 -8.97
N LEU A 621 14.15 9.67 -9.70
CA LEU A 621 14.41 9.44 -11.12
C LEU A 621 15.66 8.57 -11.39
N SER A 622 16.54 8.39 -10.39
CA SER A 622 17.61 7.38 -10.35
C SER A 622 17.10 6.06 -9.78
#